data_AF-A0A967SDQ1-F1
#
_entry.id   AF-A0A967SDQ1-F1
#
_cell.length_a   1.000
_cell.length_b   1.000
_cell.length_c   1.000
_cell.angle_alpha   90.00
_cell.angle_beta   90.00
_cell.angle_gamma   90.00
#
_symmetry.space_group_name_H-M   'P 1'
#
loop_
_entity.id
_entity.type
_entity.pdbx_description
1 polymer ?
#
loop_
_entity_poly.entity_id
_entity_poly.type
_entity_poly.pdbx_seq_one_letter_code
_entity_poly.pdbx_strand_id
1 'polypeptide(L)' 'VILLDSITRLARAYNVTVPHSGKILSGGVDANALHKPKRFFGAARNIEEGGSLTIIATALIDT' A
#
# COMPACT_ATOMS: atom_id res chain seq x y z
N VAL A 1 13.72 9.74 2.84
CA VAL A 1 13.24 9.37 1.49
C VAL A 1 13.23 7.85 1.37
N ILE A 2 12.19 7.25 0.80
CA ILE A 2 12.06 5.82 0.53
C ILE A 2 11.80 5.63 -0.96
N LEU A 3 12.59 4.76 -1.61
CA LEU A 3 12.32 4.27 -2.96
C LEU A 3 11.80 2.83 -2.85
N LEU A 4 10.57 2.59 -3.32
CA LEU A 4 9.88 1.31 -3.19
C LEU A 4 9.59 0.70 -4.56
N ASP A 5 10.10 -0.49 -4.83
CA ASP A 5 9.71 -1.30 -5.98
C ASP A 5 9.12 -2.64 -5.48
N SER A 6 7.79 -2.80 -5.34
CA SER A 6 6.70 -1.94 -5.81
C SER A 6 5.52 -1.85 -4.84
N ILE A 7 4.68 -0.80 -4.96
CA ILE A 7 3.46 -0.68 -4.14
C ILE A 7 2.43 -1.78 -4.50
N THR A 8 2.38 -2.20 -5.76
CA THR A 8 1.48 -3.28 -6.22
C THR A 8 1.86 -4.61 -5.55
N ARG A 9 3.15 -4.95 -5.46
CA ARG A 9 3.61 -6.18 -4.81
C ARG A 9 3.39 -6.14 -3.30
N LEU A 10 3.61 -4.98 -2.66
CA LEU A 10 3.30 -4.78 -1.24
C LEU A 10 1.82 -5.02 -0.96
N ALA A 11 0.92 -4.48 -1.80
CA ALA A 11 -0.52 -4.69 -1.64
C ALA A 11 -0.91 -6.16 -1.79
N ARG A 12 -0.35 -6.89 -2.77
CA ARG A 12 -0.58 -8.34 -2.94
C ARG A 12 -0.10 -9.14 -1.72
N ALA A 13 1.06 -8.82 -1.15
CA ALA A 13 1.55 -9.47 0.06
C ALA A 13 0.61 -9.25 1.27
N TYR A 14 0.07 -8.04 1.43
CA TYR A 14 -0.94 -7.77 2.46
C TYR A 14 -2.25 -8.53 2.22
N ASN A 15 -2.65 -8.73 0.96
CA ASN A 15 -3.83 -9.53 0.64
C ASN A 15 -3.71 -10.99 1.05
N VAL A 16 -2.52 -11.58 0.92
CA VAL A 16 -2.29 -12.99 1.30
C VAL A 16 -2.14 -13.18 2.81
N THR A 17 -1.64 -12.16 3.51
CA THR A 17 -1.32 -12.26 4.95
C THR A 17 -2.43 -11.79 5.88
N VAL A 18 -3.43 -11.06 5.39
CA VAL A 18 -4.56 -10.60 6.21
C VAL A 18 -5.52 -11.76 6.53
N PRO A 19 -6.05 -11.84 7.77
CA PRO A 19 -7.17 -12.73 8.05
C PRO A 19 -8.36 -12.42 7.13
N HIS A 20 -8.99 -13.47 6.59
CA HIS A 20 -10.11 -13.30 5.67
C HIS A 20 -11.30 -12.63 6.36
N SER A 21 -11.81 -11.56 5.76
CA SER A 21 -12.95 -10.78 6.26
C SER A 21 -14.31 -11.36 5.89
N GLY A 22 -14.34 -12.38 5.03
CA GLY A 22 -15.56 -12.89 4.39
C GLY A 22 -16.11 -11.98 3.28
N LYS A 23 -15.44 -10.85 2.99
CA LYS A 23 -15.84 -9.89 1.95
C LYS A 23 -14.70 -9.71 0.96
N ILE A 24 -14.84 -10.36 -0.20
CA ILE A 24 -13.90 -10.25 -1.30
C ILE A 24 -14.42 -9.21 -2.30
N LEU A 25 -13.59 -8.23 -2.60
CA LEU A 25 -13.84 -7.21 -3.61
C LEU A 25 -13.50 -7.76 -5.01
N SER A 26 -13.97 -7.06 -6.04
CA SER A 26 -13.60 -7.33 -7.43
C SER A 26 -12.08 -7.41 -7.59
N GLY A 27 -11.60 -8.43 -8.31
CA GLY A 27 -10.17 -8.69 -8.48
C GLY A 27 -9.53 -9.54 -7.38
N GLY A 28 -10.31 -10.18 -6.51
CA GLY A 28 -9.80 -11.17 -5.54
C GLY A 28 -9.09 -10.56 -4.34
N VAL A 29 -9.45 -9.32 -3.97
CA VAL A 29 -8.83 -8.57 -2.88
C VAL A 29 -9.75 -8.56 -1.68
N ASP A 30 -9.24 -8.93 -0.50
CA ASP A 30 -10.00 -8.84 0.75
C ASP A 30 -10.27 -7.37 1.10
N ALA A 31 -11.48 -7.07 1.59
CA ALA A 31 -11.89 -5.70 1.94
C ALA A 31 -10.93 -5.00 2.92
N ASN A 32 -10.22 -5.74 3.77
CA ASN A 32 -9.27 -5.20 4.75
C ASN A 32 -7.81 -5.17 4.24
N ALA A 33 -7.49 -5.85 3.13
CA ALA A 33 -6.12 -6.00 2.64
C ALA A 33 -5.46 -4.67 2.28
N LEU A 34 -6.22 -3.71 1.75
CA LEU A 34 -5.68 -2.43 1.26
C LEU A 34 -5.46 -1.39 2.37
N HIS A 35 -5.92 -1.63 3.60
CA HIS A 35 -5.79 -0.66 4.69
C HIS A 35 -4.32 -0.36 5.02
N LYS A 36 -3.49 -1.40 5.18
CA LYS A 36 -2.06 -1.25 5.52
C LYS A 36 -1.23 -0.64 4.38
N PRO A 37 -1.35 -1.09 3.11
CA PRO A 37 -0.67 -0.44 1.97
C PRO A 37 -1.02 1.05 1.82
N LYS A 38 -2.31 1.41 1.94
CA LYS A 38 -2.75 2.81 1.87
C LYS A 38 -2.13 3.65 2.98
N ARG A 39 -2.11 3.13 4.21
CA ARG A 39 -1.49 3.82 5.35
C ARG A 39 0.02 3.96 5.18
N PHE A 40 0.70 2.95 4.66
CA PHE A 40 2.14 3.00 4.38
C PHE A 40 2.45 4.08 3.34
N PHE A 41 1.77 4.06 2.19
CA PHE A 41 2.03 5.03 1.12
C PHE A 41 1.62 6.45 1.54
N GLY A 42 0.48 6.61 2.23
CA GLY A 42 0.02 7.87 2.81
C GLY A 42 0.79 8.35 4.04
N ALA A 43 1.81 7.62 4.50
CA ALA A 43 2.74 8.12 5.51
C ALA A 43 3.60 9.26 4.95
N ALA A 44 3.88 9.24 3.64
CA ALA A 44 4.62 10.30 2.96
C ALA A 44 3.94 11.66 3.18
N ARG A 45 4.69 12.61 3.76
CA ARG A 45 4.20 13.95 4.07
C ARG A 45 5.37 14.90 4.30
N ASN A 46 5.12 16.18 4.00
CA ASN A 46 5.95 17.28 4.49
C ASN A 46 5.40 17.74 5.84
N ILE A 47 6.26 17.97 6.82
CA ILE A 47 5.85 18.52 8.12
C ILE A 47 6.41 19.94 8.20
N GLU A 48 5.54 20.91 8.43
CA GLU A 48 5.86 22.35 8.37
C GLU A 48 7.09 22.73 9.21
N GLU A 49 7.17 22.22 10.44
CA GLU A 49 8.30 22.47 11.35
C GLU A 49 9.22 21.24 11.52
N GLY A 50 9.10 20.22 10.66
CA GLY A 50 9.57 18.88 10.98
C GLY A 50 10.03 18.04 9.79
N GLY A 51 10.86 18.58 8.91
CA GLY A 51 11.41 17.83 7.78
C GLY A 51 10.34 17.15 6.90
N SER A 52 10.75 16.15 6.12
CA SER A 52 9.82 15.45 5.23
C SER A 52 10.08 13.96 5.10
N LEU A 53 8.99 13.21 4.90
CA LEU A 53 9.02 11.83 4.45
C LEU A 53 8.54 11.78 3.00
N THR A 54 9.49 11.62 2.08
CA THR A 54 9.18 11.34 0.67
C THR A 54 9.16 9.83 0.43
N ILE A 55 8.11 9.32 -0.21
CA ILE A 55 8.04 7.94 -0.71
C ILE A 55 7.79 8.01 -2.22
N ILE A 56 8.63 7.35 -3.00
CA ILE A 56 8.44 7.15 -4.44
C ILE A 56 8.31 5.65 -4.64
N ALA A 57 7.21 5.21 -5.25
CA ALA A 57 6.95 3.80 -5.48
C ALA A 57 6.61 3.52 -6.94
N THR A 58 7.09 2.38 -7.46
CA THR A 58 6.64 1.86 -8.76
C THR A 58 5.26 1.23 -8.62
N ALA A 59 4.44 1.35 -9.65
CA ALA A 59 3.15 0.67 -9.77
C ALA A 59 3.16 -0.17 -11.05
N LEU A 60 2.80 -1.45 -10.92
CA LEU A 60 2.61 -2.33 -12.07
C LEU A 60 1.19 -2.16 -12.59
N ILE A 61 1.07 -1.98 -13.91
CA ILE A 61 -0.19 -1.90 -14.67
C ILE A 61 -0.17 -2.97 -15.78
N ASP A 62 -1.33 -3.27 -16.37
CA ASP A 62 -1.48 -4.24 -17.48
C ASP A 62 -0.94 -5.65 -17.16
N THR A 63 -1.12 -6.10 -15.91
CA THR A 63 -0.67 -7.43 -15.41
C THR A 63 -1.80 -8.38 -15.10
#